data_AF-A0A0U2XF42-F1
#
_entry.id   AF-A0A0U2XF42-F1
#
_cell.length_a   1.000
_cell.length_b   1.000
_cell.length_c   1.000
_cell.angle_alpha   90.00
_cell.angle_beta   90.00
_cell.angle_gamma   90.00
#
_symmetry.space_group_name_H-M   'P 1'
#
loop_
_entity.id
_entity.type
_entity.pdbx_description
1 polymer ?
#
loop_
_entity_poly.entity_id
_entity_poly.type
_entity_poly.pdbx_seq_one_letter_code
_entity_poly.pdbx_strand_id
1 'polypeptide(L)'
;MNQDIKVLKNEPTETFIRRIGEKARAVGQKNDLYASVMIAQAILETGSGNSDLSQQPYHNLFGIKGEYKGEKVVFSTQEDDGSGNWYSIDASFKKYPSYKESFEDYAKLMKEGIDSNKEIYSGTWKANAVSYREATKSLTGVYATDTSYDQKLNAFIEEYDLTEYDKEKPSTSTSGIIVTDSHPDSDFKEYTGETYTGSEAYAAGNCTQYVYNRIVQLDGYVETTMGNGMDWGATGKANGYEVTNKPKAGTAVSFQPTVAGADGTYGHVAFVEHVYEDGSILISEMNVAGLGMVSFRVIDKDTANTLAYVTPK
;
A
#
# COMPACT_ATOMS: atom_id res chain seq x y z
N MET A 1 7.63 -28.13 24.82
CA MET A 1 6.69 -27.11 25.32
C MET A 1 6.53 -26.11 24.20
N ASN A 2 5.34 -26.02 23.59
CA ASN A 2 5.05 -24.97 22.63
C ASN A 2 4.99 -23.66 23.43
N GLN A 3 5.96 -22.76 23.24
CA GLN A 3 5.78 -21.39 23.70
C GLN A 3 4.86 -20.72 22.69
N ASP A 4 3.72 -20.21 23.16
CA ASP A 4 2.82 -19.42 22.31
C ASP A 4 3.56 -18.14 21.87
N ILE A 5 3.87 -18.04 20.58
CA ILE A 5 4.49 -16.85 20.00
C ILE A 5 3.46 -15.73 20.05
N LYS A 6 3.75 -14.68 20.82
CA LYS A 6 2.89 -13.52 20.95
C LYS A 6 3.43 -12.36 20.13
N VAL A 7 2.65 -11.95 19.13
CA VAL A 7 2.86 -10.68 18.41
C VAL A 7 2.14 -9.58 19.19
N LEU A 8 2.76 -8.40 19.27
CA LEU A 8 2.12 -7.21 19.82
C LEU A 8 1.72 -6.29 18.68
N LYS A 9 0.41 -6.05 18.56
CA LYS A 9 -0.12 -5.05 17.63
C LYS A 9 0.55 -3.70 17.84
N ASN A 10 1.02 -3.11 16.76
CA ASN A 10 1.67 -1.80 16.76
C ASN A 10 1.35 -1.02 15.49
N GLU A 11 1.36 0.31 15.60
CA GLU A 11 0.96 1.21 14.52
C GLU A 11 1.80 1.06 13.24
N PRO A 12 3.14 0.92 13.29
CA PRO A 12 3.94 0.75 12.07
C PRO A 12 3.52 -0.48 11.25
N THR A 13 3.24 -1.59 11.92
CA THR A 13 2.78 -2.82 11.26
C THR A 13 1.37 -2.65 10.70
N GLU A 14 0.46 -1.99 11.43
CA GLU A 14 -0.88 -1.68 10.92
C GLU A 14 -0.80 -0.80 9.67
N THR A 15 0.04 0.25 9.67
CA THR A 15 0.27 1.12 8.52
C THR A 15 0.86 0.37 7.33
N PHE A 16 1.79 -0.55 7.58
CA PHE A 16 2.32 -1.41 6.54
C PHE A 16 1.25 -2.33 5.93
N ILE A 17 0.49 -3.07 6.77
CA ILE A 17 -0.64 -3.91 6.33
C ILE A 17 -1.62 -3.10 5.50
N ARG A 18 -1.96 -1.92 5.98
CA ARG A 18 -2.87 -0.99 5.33
C ARG A 18 -2.39 -0.59 3.93
N ARG A 19 -1.09 -0.35 3.74
CA ARG A 19 -0.48 -0.02 2.44
C ARG A 19 -0.54 -1.16 1.43
N ILE A 20 -0.48 -2.40 1.89
CA ILE A 20 -0.31 -3.59 1.03
C ILE A 20 -1.55 -4.47 0.91
N GLY A 21 -2.49 -4.39 1.86
CA GLY A 21 -3.52 -5.39 2.08
C GLY A 21 -4.48 -5.57 0.90
N GLU A 22 -4.89 -4.48 0.26
CA GLU A 22 -5.82 -4.56 -0.89
C GLU A 22 -5.14 -5.10 -2.16
N LYS A 23 -3.83 -4.84 -2.33
CA LYS A 23 -3.05 -5.48 -3.41
C LYS A 23 -2.93 -6.98 -3.16
N ALA A 24 -2.59 -7.37 -1.94
CA ALA A 24 -2.52 -8.77 -1.54
C ALA A 24 -3.87 -9.47 -1.69
N ARG A 25 -5.00 -8.81 -1.34
CA ARG A 25 -6.36 -9.32 -1.60
C ARG A 25 -6.56 -9.57 -3.09
N ALA A 26 -6.35 -8.56 -3.93
CA ALA A 26 -6.56 -8.69 -5.38
C ALA A 26 -5.74 -9.83 -5.99
N VAL A 27 -4.45 -9.93 -5.62
CA VAL A 27 -3.56 -11.00 -6.09
C VAL A 27 -3.98 -12.36 -5.53
N GLY A 28 -4.34 -12.45 -4.24
CA GLY A 28 -4.80 -13.68 -3.60
C GLY A 28 -6.06 -14.24 -4.24
N GLN A 29 -7.06 -13.40 -4.51
CA GLN A 29 -8.30 -13.82 -5.19
C GLN A 29 -8.02 -14.33 -6.60
N LYS A 30 -7.18 -13.61 -7.37
CA LYS A 30 -6.86 -13.96 -8.75
C LYS A 30 -6.09 -15.28 -8.88
N ASN A 31 -5.32 -15.67 -7.87
CA ASN A 31 -4.35 -16.77 -7.97
C ASN A 31 -4.66 -17.97 -7.07
N ASP A 32 -5.84 -18.05 -6.44
CA ASP A 32 -6.19 -19.15 -5.52
C ASP A 32 -5.23 -19.25 -4.32
N LEU A 33 -4.89 -18.11 -3.72
CA LEU A 33 -3.97 -17.99 -2.57
C LEU A 33 -4.61 -17.24 -1.41
N TYR A 34 -4.13 -17.50 -0.20
CA TYR A 34 -4.48 -16.74 1.01
C TYR A 34 -3.73 -15.40 1.04
N ALA A 35 -4.47 -14.30 0.95
CA ALA A 35 -3.93 -12.95 1.10
C ALA A 35 -3.42 -12.73 2.54
N SER A 36 -4.07 -13.34 3.54
CA SER A 36 -3.61 -13.32 4.93
C SER A 36 -2.19 -13.86 5.09
N VAL A 37 -1.90 -15.01 4.46
CA VAL A 37 -0.57 -15.63 4.47
C VAL A 37 0.45 -14.76 3.75
N MET A 38 0.07 -14.21 2.58
CA MET A 38 0.91 -13.32 1.80
C MET A 38 1.30 -12.04 2.57
N ILE A 39 0.35 -11.42 3.27
CA ILE A 39 0.58 -10.25 4.13
C ILE A 39 1.45 -10.62 5.33
N ALA A 40 1.18 -11.75 5.98
CA ALA A 40 1.96 -12.20 7.15
C ALA A 40 3.42 -12.47 6.80
N GLN A 41 3.69 -13.09 5.63
CA GLN A 41 5.06 -13.26 5.14
C GLN A 41 5.69 -11.90 4.85
N ALA A 42 5.01 -10.99 4.15
CA ALA A 42 5.54 -9.65 3.91
C ALA A 42 5.89 -8.92 5.23
N ILE A 43 5.07 -9.02 6.27
CA ILE A 43 5.37 -8.46 7.60
C ILE A 43 6.66 -9.07 8.16
N LEU A 44 6.75 -10.40 8.18
CA LEU A 44 7.87 -11.12 8.78
C LEU A 44 9.18 -10.89 8.03
N GLU A 45 9.18 -11.06 6.71
CA GLU A 45 10.36 -11.00 5.85
C GLU A 45 10.98 -9.59 5.78
N THR A 46 10.16 -8.55 6.00
CA THR A 46 10.60 -7.15 5.85
C THR A 46 10.69 -6.40 7.17
N GLY A 47 10.29 -7.03 8.27
CA GLY A 47 10.11 -6.31 9.54
C GLY A 47 9.08 -5.19 9.43
N SER A 48 7.93 -5.47 8.82
CA SER A 48 6.87 -4.49 8.51
C SER A 48 7.29 -3.36 7.58
N GLY A 49 8.05 -3.67 6.53
CA GLY A 49 8.51 -2.74 5.50
C GLY A 49 9.77 -1.95 5.85
N ASN A 50 10.45 -2.31 6.94
CA ASN A 50 11.66 -1.61 7.40
C ASN A 50 12.95 -2.11 6.73
N SER A 51 12.93 -3.26 6.08
CA SER A 51 14.05 -3.74 5.28
C SER A 51 14.29 -2.80 4.09
N ASP A 52 15.52 -2.33 3.91
CA ASP A 52 15.91 -1.49 2.77
C ASP A 52 15.47 -2.10 1.43
N LEU A 53 15.65 -3.42 1.27
CA LEU A 53 15.24 -4.17 0.06
C LEU A 53 13.72 -4.09 -0.22
N SER A 54 12.92 -3.91 0.82
CA SER A 54 11.46 -3.76 0.72
C SER A 54 11.02 -2.32 0.48
N GLN A 55 11.90 -1.33 0.66
CA GLN A 55 11.57 0.08 0.49
C GLN A 55 11.82 0.55 -0.95
N GLN A 56 11.38 1.77 -1.24
CA GLN A 56 11.79 2.45 -2.47
C GLN A 56 13.33 2.56 -2.49
N PRO A 57 14.00 2.34 -3.63
CA PRO A 57 13.46 2.10 -4.98
C PRO A 57 13.34 0.62 -5.38
N TYR A 58 13.35 -0.31 -4.43
CA TYR A 58 13.50 -1.75 -4.71
C TYR A 58 12.20 -2.55 -4.62
N HIS A 59 11.34 -2.21 -3.66
CA HIS A 59 9.99 -2.76 -3.47
C HIS A 59 9.88 -4.29 -3.35
N ASN A 60 10.96 -5.00 -2.99
CA ASN A 60 10.97 -6.45 -2.92
C ASN A 60 10.57 -6.93 -1.52
N LEU A 61 9.28 -7.24 -1.35
CA LEU A 61 8.67 -7.60 -0.07
C LEU A 61 9.00 -9.02 0.41
N PHE A 62 9.51 -9.87 -0.47
CA PHE A 62 9.61 -11.32 -0.23
C PHE A 62 11.03 -11.85 -0.36
N GLY A 63 12.03 -10.97 -0.52
CA GLY A 63 13.41 -11.37 -0.68
C GLY A 63 13.65 -12.24 -1.92
N ILE A 64 12.86 -12.08 -2.98
CA ILE A 64 12.98 -12.93 -4.17
C ILE A 64 14.28 -12.59 -4.90
N LYS A 65 15.18 -13.57 -5.00
CA LYS A 65 16.46 -13.45 -5.70
C LYS A 65 16.28 -13.44 -7.22
N GLY A 66 17.24 -12.83 -7.92
CA GLY A 66 17.31 -12.78 -9.39
C GLY A 66 17.11 -11.38 -9.96
N GLU A 67 16.52 -11.32 -11.15
CA GLU A 67 16.19 -10.10 -11.86
C GLU A 67 14.71 -10.07 -12.27
N TYR A 68 14.12 -8.88 -12.27
CA TYR A 68 12.76 -8.65 -12.74
C TYR A 68 12.81 -7.71 -13.95
N LYS A 69 12.52 -8.25 -15.14
CA LYS A 69 12.58 -7.51 -16.41
C LYS A 69 13.93 -6.79 -16.62
N GLY A 70 15.03 -7.43 -16.21
CA GLY A 70 16.39 -6.90 -16.29
C GLY A 70 16.84 -6.04 -15.10
N GLU A 71 15.92 -5.66 -14.20
CA GLU A 71 16.22 -4.87 -13.00
C GLU A 71 16.56 -5.77 -11.81
N LYS A 72 17.66 -5.44 -11.11
CA LYS A 72 18.12 -6.13 -9.90
C LYS A 72 18.90 -5.20 -8.98
N VAL A 73 19.08 -5.61 -7.74
CA VAL A 73 19.94 -4.96 -6.74
C VAL A 73 20.76 -6.01 -6.00
N VAL A 74 21.98 -5.69 -5.61
CA VAL A 74 22.82 -6.61 -4.81
C VAL A 74 22.72 -6.22 -3.34
N PHE A 75 22.36 -7.19 -2.50
CA PHE A 75 22.34 -7.05 -1.05
C PHE A 75 23.09 -8.22 -0.42
N SER A 76 23.73 -7.95 0.73
CA SER A 76 24.22 -9.02 1.59
C SER A 76 23.04 -9.69 2.28
N THR A 77 23.03 -11.02 2.28
CA THR A 77 21.98 -11.84 2.88
C THR A 77 22.59 -12.95 3.73
N GLN A 78 21.87 -13.38 4.77
CA GLN A 78 22.32 -14.43 5.67
C GLN A 78 21.73 -15.76 5.21
N GLU A 79 22.59 -16.74 4.97
CA GLU A 79 22.24 -18.08 4.54
C GLU A 79 22.59 -19.09 5.63
N ASP A 80 21.87 -20.21 5.65
CA ASP A 80 22.20 -21.40 6.42
C ASP A 80 22.85 -22.43 5.49
N ASP A 81 23.93 -23.08 5.93
CA ASP A 81 24.62 -24.13 5.16
C ASP A 81 23.88 -25.49 5.16
N GLY A 82 22.67 -25.54 5.73
CA GLY A 82 21.88 -26.74 5.93
C GLY A 82 22.25 -27.52 7.19
N SER A 83 23.26 -27.06 7.94
CA SER A 83 23.71 -27.64 9.21
C SER A 83 23.49 -26.70 10.40
N GLY A 84 22.81 -25.56 10.19
CA GLY A 84 22.56 -24.55 11.22
C GLY A 84 23.69 -23.53 11.36
N ASN A 85 24.70 -23.54 10.48
CA ASN A 85 25.74 -22.50 10.49
C ASN A 85 25.35 -21.37 9.55
N TRP A 86 25.26 -20.17 10.13
CA TRP A 86 24.94 -18.97 9.38
C TRP A 86 26.19 -18.36 8.74
N TYR A 87 26.08 -18.00 7.47
CA TYR A 87 27.10 -17.25 6.74
C TYR A 87 26.44 -16.15 5.90
N SER A 88 27.20 -15.13 5.51
CA SER A 88 26.68 -14.04 4.67
C SER A 88 27.24 -14.13 3.26
N ILE A 89 26.38 -13.93 2.27
CA ILE A 89 26.77 -13.82 0.86
C ILE A 89 26.13 -12.59 0.23
N ASP A 90 26.77 -12.06 -0.81
CA ASP A 90 26.14 -11.09 -1.68
C ASP A 90 25.27 -11.82 -2.70
N ALA A 91 23.98 -11.49 -2.71
CA ALA A 91 23.02 -12.06 -3.66
C ALA A 91 22.35 -10.95 -4.47
N SER A 92 22.02 -11.28 -5.72
CA SER A 92 21.16 -10.41 -6.54
C SER A 92 19.71 -10.65 -6.19
N PHE A 93 18.99 -9.59 -5.88
CA PHE A 93 17.56 -9.56 -5.62
C PHE A 93 16.82 -8.82 -6.73
N LYS A 94 15.61 -9.30 -7.02
CA LYS A 94 14.73 -8.64 -7.98
C LYS A 94 14.41 -7.23 -7.47
N LYS A 95 14.42 -6.26 -8.39
CA LYS A 95 13.98 -4.88 -8.14
C LYS A 95 12.69 -4.65 -8.90
N TYR A 96 11.66 -4.18 -8.19
CA TYR A 96 10.33 -3.99 -8.76
C TYR A 96 9.96 -2.51 -8.88
N PRO A 97 9.15 -2.14 -9.90
CA PRO A 97 8.59 -0.80 -10.00
C PRO A 97 7.72 -0.41 -8.80
N SER A 98 6.91 -1.35 -8.29
CA SER A 98 6.04 -1.14 -7.14
C SER A 98 5.81 -2.44 -6.36
N TYR A 99 5.04 -2.36 -5.26
CA TYR A 99 4.61 -3.55 -4.53
C TYR A 99 3.68 -4.47 -5.31
N LYS A 100 2.97 -3.95 -6.32
CA LYS A 100 2.10 -4.77 -7.17
C LYS A 100 2.90 -5.88 -7.86
N GLU A 101 4.00 -5.53 -8.52
CA GLU A 101 4.85 -6.50 -9.21
C GLU A 101 5.51 -7.48 -8.23
N SER A 102 5.89 -7.02 -7.03
CA SER A 102 6.40 -7.90 -5.98
C SER A 102 5.37 -8.96 -5.55
N PHE A 103 4.09 -8.58 -5.40
CA PHE A 103 3.02 -9.54 -5.08
C PHE A 103 2.69 -10.47 -6.25
N GLU A 104 2.67 -9.96 -7.49
CA GLU A 104 2.42 -10.78 -8.67
C GLU A 104 3.52 -11.83 -8.89
N ASP A 105 4.80 -11.46 -8.71
CA ASP A 105 5.93 -12.38 -8.84
C ASP A 105 6.00 -13.38 -7.68
N TYR A 106 5.62 -12.96 -6.46
CA TYR A 106 5.39 -13.89 -5.36
C TYR A 106 4.29 -14.90 -5.69
N ALA A 107 3.12 -14.46 -6.17
CA ALA A 107 2.05 -15.37 -6.54
C ALA A 107 2.49 -16.35 -7.63
N LYS A 108 3.28 -15.88 -8.60
CA LYS A 108 3.89 -16.73 -9.62
C LYS A 108 4.78 -17.81 -8.98
N LEU A 109 5.70 -17.44 -8.07
CA LEU A 109 6.52 -18.41 -7.34
C LEU A 109 5.68 -19.46 -6.63
N MET A 110 4.62 -19.04 -5.92
CA MET A 110 3.75 -19.96 -5.17
C MET A 110 2.94 -20.88 -6.09
N LYS A 111 2.60 -20.46 -7.31
CA LYS A 111 1.80 -21.25 -8.27
C LYS A 111 2.64 -22.10 -9.22
N GLU A 112 3.83 -21.65 -9.59
CA GLU A 112 4.71 -22.35 -10.54
C GLU A 112 5.83 -23.14 -9.87
N GLY A 113 6.06 -22.89 -8.57
CA GLY A 113 7.11 -23.53 -7.78
C GLY A 113 8.52 -23.13 -8.24
N ILE A 114 9.45 -24.08 -8.10
CA ILE A 114 10.84 -23.91 -8.53
C ILE A 114 11.19 -24.95 -9.60
N ASP A 115 12.29 -24.75 -10.34
CA ASP A 115 12.67 -25.62 -11.45
C ASP A 115 12.79 -27.11 -11.07
N SER A 116 13.27 -27.40 -9.86
CA SER A 116 13.41 -28.77 -9.35
C SER A 116 12.10 -29.36 -8.84
N ASN A 117 11.11 -28.54 -8.50
CA ASN A 117 9.82 -28.97 -7.99
C ASN A 117 8.75 -27.89 -8.19
N LYS A 118 7.94 -28.05 -9.24
CA LYS A 118 6.86 -27.12 -9.60
C LYS A 118 5.69 -27.09 -8.62
N GLU A 119 5.51 -28.16 -7.86
CA GLU A 119 4.41 -28.31 -6.91
C GLU A 119 4.85 -28.04 -5.46
N ILE A 120 6.07 -27.53 -5.26
CA ILE A 120 6.66 -27.36 -3.92
C ILE A 120 5.80 -26.50 -2.98
N TYR A 121 5.06 -25.52 -3.51
CA TYR A 121 4.17 -24.65 -2.75
C TYR A 121 2.68 -24.98 -2.95
N SER A 122 2.36 -26.11 -3.58
CA SER A 122 0.97 -26.50 -3.86
C SER A 122 0.09 -26.61 -2.60
N GLY A 123 0.70 -26.95 -1.45
CA GLY A 123 0.02 -26.98 -0.15
C GLY A 123 -0.46 -25.61 0.36
N THR A 124 -0.06 -24.50 -0.27
CA THR A 124 -0.51 -23.15 0.12
C THR A 124 -1.73 -22.66 -0.62
N TRP A 125 -2.15 -23.38 -1.66
CA TRP A 125 -3.26 -22.98 -2.51
C TRP A 125 -4.58 -23.17 -1.75
N LYS A 126 -5.52 -22.25 -1.89
CA LYS A 126 -6.85 -22.36 -1.27
C LYS A 126 -7.58 -23.63 -1.71
N ALA A 127 -7.32 -24.13 -2.92
CA ALA A 127 -7.85 -25.41 -3.37
C ALA A 127 -7.30 -26.63 -2.62
N ASN A 128 -6.10 -26.54 -2.02
CA ASN A 128 -5.39 -27.65 -1.38
C ASN A 128 -5.28 -27.51 0.15
N ALA A 129 -5.47 -26.31 0.69
CA ALA A 129 -5.49 -26.02 2.11
C ALA A 129 -6.87 -25.44 2.48
N VAL A 130 -7.55 -26.05 3.45
CA VAL A 130 -8.89 -25.63 3.89
C VAL A 130 -8.81 -24.34 4.72
N SER A 131 -7.68 -24.08 5.35
CA SER A 131 -7.45 -22.89 6.18
C SER A 131 -6.06 -22.30 5.98
N TYR A 132 -5.91 -21.02 6.34
CA TYR A 132 -4.60 -20.37 6.35
C TYR A 132 -3.59 -21.13 7.22
N ARG A 133 -4.03 -21.84 8.27
CA ARG A 133 -3.15 -22.64 9.15
C ARG A 133 -2.54 -23.84 8.44
N GLU A 134 -3.28 -24.46 7.52
CA GLU A 134 -2.75 -25.55 6.70
C GLU A 134 -1.76 -25.01 5.68
N ALA A 135 -2.09 -23.87 5.06
CA ALA A 135 -1.19 -23.18 4.15
C ALA A 135 0.13 -22.77 4.85
N THR A 136 0.08 -22.12 6.01
CA THR A 136 1.28 -21.73 6.77
C THR A 136 2.10 -22.94 7.21
N LYS A 137 1.44 -24.02 7.64
CA LYS A 137 2.12 -25.27 7.99
C LYS A 137 2.86 -25.89 6.80
N SER A 138 2.31 -25.80 5.59
CA SER A 138 2.99 -26.28 4.38
C SER A 138 4.22 -25.46 3.98
N LEU A 139 4.37 -24.24 4.50
CA LEU A 139 5.53 -23.38 4.30
C LEU A 139 6.69 -23.69 5.25
N THR A 140 6.42 -24.25 6.43
CA THR A 140 7.46 -24.61 7.41
C THR A 140 8.39 -25.68 6.84
N GLY A 141 9.69 -25.38 6.80
CA GLY A 141 10.70 -26.26 6.23
C GLY A 141 10.74 -26.28 4.70
N VAL A 142 9.90 -25.49 4.04
CA VAL A 142 9.82 -25.41 2.57
C VAL A 142 10.20 -24.01 2.09
N TYR A 143 9.56 -22.97 2.64
CA TYR A 143 9.88 -21.58 2.35
C TYR A 143 11.01 -21.06 3.25
N ALA A 144 10.99 -21.45 4.53
CA ALA A 144 11.99 -21.10 5.52
C ALA A 144 12.45 -22.36 6.28
N THR A 145 13.73 -22.41 6.65
CA THR A 145 14.29 -23.46 7.51
C THR A 145 13.84 -23.35 8.97
N ASP A 146 13.23 -22.21 9.34
CA ASP A 146 12.66 -21.98 10.67
C ASP A 146 11.51 -22.95 10.97
N THR A 147 11.74 -23.83 11.95
CA THR A 147 10.75 -24.83 12.39
C THR A 147 9.50 -24.24 13.07
N SER A 148 9.52 -22.95 13.42
CA SER A 148 8.38 -22.23 14.02
C SER A 148 7.75 -21.22 13.04
N TYR A 149 8.07 -21.32 11.74
CA TYR A 149 7.62 -20.35 10.73
C TYR A 149 6.09 -20.23 10.66
N ASP A 150 5.38 -21.35 10.58
CA ASP A 150 3.92 -21.38 10.61
C ASP A 150 3.33 -20.72 11.85
N GLN A 151 3.93 -20.96 13.02
CA GLN A 151 3.48 -20.36 14.28
C GLN A 151 3.64 -18.83 14.27
N LYS A 152 4.76 -18.32 13.73
CA LYS A 152 4.98 -16.88 13.56
C LYS A 152 3.97 -16.25 12.61
N LEU A 153 3.73 -16.87 11.46
CA LEU A 153 2.74 -16.38 10.49
C LEU A 153 1.33 -16.39 11.08
N ASN A 154 0.94 -17.48 11.73
CA ASN A 154 -0.37 -17.58 12.39
C ASN A 154 -0.56 -16.49 13.44
N ALA A 155 0.48 -16.17 14.23
CA ALA A 155 0.42 -15.10 15.22
C ALA A 155 0.16 -13.72 14.58
N PHE A 156 0.78 -13.40 13.43
CA PHE A 156 0.46 -12.18 12.69
C PHE A 156 -0.96 -12.19 12.11
N ILE A 157 -1.38 -13.31 11.52
CA ILE A 157 -2.71 -13.44 10.91
C ILE A 157 -3.81 -13.21 11.94
N GLU A 158 -3.63 -13.76 13.14
CA GLU A 158 -4.57 -13.64 14.25
C GLU A 158 -4.55 -12.23 14.86
N GLU A 159 -3.38 -11.71 15.22
CA GLU A 159 -3.27 -10.43 15.94
C GLU A 159 -3.77 -9.24 15.09
N TYR A 160 -3.62 -9.33 13.77
CA TYR A 160 -4.02 -8.28 12.82
C TYR A 160 -5.28 -8.60 12.01
N ASP A 161 -6.01 -9.66 12.36
CA ASP A 161 -7.26 -10.05 11.69
C ASP A 161 -7.14 -10.19 10.16
N LEU A 162 -5.99 -10.70 9.67
CA LEU A 162 -5.64 -10.65 8.24
C LEU A 162 -6.55 -11.49 7.34
N THR A 163 -7.34 -12.40 7.91
CA THR A 163 -8.33 -13.20 7.16
C THR A 163 -9.45 -12.36 6.53
N GLU A 164 -9.61 -11.10 6.95
CA GLU A 164 -10.44 -10.10 6.27
C GLU A 164 -10.03 -9.89 4.80
N TYR A 165 -8.73 -10.04 4.48
CA TYR A 165 -8.22 -9.91 3.11
C TYR A 165 -8.42 -11.17 2.27
N ASP A 166 -8.72 -12.32 2.89
CA ASP A 166 -8.97 -13.57 2.15
C ASP A 166 -10.34 -13.62 1.48
N LYS A 167 -11.24 -12.71 1.88
CA LYS A 167 -12.59 -12.55 1.34
C LYS A 167 -12.56 -11.58 0.15
N GLU A 168 -13.53 -11.73 -0.75
CA GLU A 168 -13.79 -10.69 -1.76
C GLU A 168 -14.13 -9.37 -1.07
N LYS A 169 -13.73 -8.26 -1.71
CA LYS A 169 -14.05 -6.93 -1.19
C LYS A 169 -15.58 -6.76 -1.24
N PRO A 170 -16.24 -6.33 -0.16
CA PRO A 170 -17.66 -6.01 -0.22
C PRO A 170 -17.91 -4.96 -1.32
N SER A 171 -18.77 -5.26 -2.29
CA SER A 171 -19.21 -4.29 -3.30
C SER A 171 -20.06 -3.22 -2.63
N THR A 172 -19.44 -2.09 -2.27
CA THR A 172 -20.15 -0.91 -1.79
C THR A 172 -20.21 0.12 -2.90
N SER A 173 -21.23 0.01 -3.76
CA SER A 173 -21.64 1.08 -4.69
C SER A 173 -22.41 2.17 -3.93
N THR A 174 -21.70 2.99 -3.14
CA THR A 174 -22.17 4.30 -2.63
C THR A 174 -20.95 5.04 -2.07
N SER A 175 -20.55 6.19 -2.66
CA SER A 175 -19.56 7.17 -2.14
C SER A 175 -18.44 6.62 -1.23
N GLY A 176 -17.91 5.45 -1.58
CA GLY A 176 -17.20 4.59 -0.64
C GLY A 176 -15.71 4.81 -0.75
N ILE A 177 -15.07 4.96 0.40
CA ILE A 177 -13.61 5.05 0.49
C ILE A 177 -13.01 3.72 0.00
N ILE A 178 -12.35 3.75 -1.15
CA ILE A 178 -11.62 2.64 -1.74
C ILE A 178 -10.14 2.82 -1.40
N VAL A 179 -9.60 1.91 -0.59
CA VAL A 179 -8.15 1.86 -0.30
C VAL A 179 -7.45 1.19 -1.47
N THR A 180 -6.75 1.96 -2.31
CA THR A 180 -5.92 1.50 -3.42
C THR A 180 -4.91 2.60 -3.77
N ASP A 181 -3.87 2.28 -4.53
CA ASP A 181 -2.96 3.24 -5.16
C ASP A 181 -3.39 3.64 -6.58
N SER A 182 -4.40 2.96 -7.12
CA SER A 182 -5.05 3.31 -8.39
C SER A 182 -6.56 3.15 -8.34
N HIS A 183 -7.26 3.91 -9.18
CA HIS A 183 -8.70 3.81 -9.37
C HIS A 183 -9.00 3.83 -10.86
N PRO A 184 -9.87 2.94 -11.38
CA PRO A 184 -10.10 2.81 -12.82
C PRO A 184 -10.62 4.09 -13.48
N ASP A 185 -11.36 4.90 -12.73
CA ASP A 185 -11.93 6.16 -13.22
C ASP A 185 -10.99 7.37 -13.04
N SER A 186 -9.74 7.20 -12.56
CA SER A 186 -8.79 8.31 -12.51
C SER A 186 -8.33 8.70 -13.91
N ASP A 187 -8.26 10.00 -14.18
CA ASP A 187 -7.74 10.55 -15.43
C ASP A 187 -6.19 10.54 -15.50
N PHE A 188 -5.52 10.12 -14.42
CA PHE A 188 -4.08 10.28 -14.24
C PHE A 188 -3.36 8.95 -14.04
N LYS A 189 -2.04 8.96 -14.28
CA LYS A 189 -1.18 7.79 -13.99
C LYS A 189 -1.27 7.40 -12.51
N GLU A 190 -1.08 6.12 -12.22
CA GLU A 190 -1.12 5.57 -10.85
C GLU A 190 -0.17 6.34 -9.92
N TYR A 191 -0.54 6.50 -8.65
CA TYR A 191 0.36 7.12 -7.67
C TYR A 191 1.50 6.15 -7.37
N THR A 192 2.74 6.59 -7.58
CA THR A 192 3.93 5.73 -7.49
C THR A 192 4.36 5.47 -6.04
N GLY A 193 3.81 6.22 -5.08
CA GLY A 193 4.24 6.17 -3.69
C GLY A 193 5.56 6.90 -3.42
N GLU A 194 6.09 7.61 -4.41
CA GLU A 194 7.33 8.36 -4.29
C GLU A 194 7.14 9.63 -3.45
N THR A 195 8.18 9.97 -2.69
CA THR A 195 8.31 11.25 -2.01
C THR A 195 9.24 12.16 -2.80
N TYR A 196 8.85 13.42 -2.99
CA TYR A 196 9.62 14.41 -3.73
C TYR A 196 10.24 15.44 -2.79
N THR A 197 11.36 16.05 -3.21
CA THR A 197 12.01 17.13 -2.46
C THR A 197 11.02 18.24 -2.13
N GLY A 198 11.02 18.71 -0.87
CA GLY A 198 10.08 19.69 -0.33
C GLY A 198 8.89 19.05 0.39
N SER A 199 8.61 17.77 0.17
CA SER A 199 7.51 17.06 0.85
C SER A 199 7.73 16.90 2.35
N GLU A 200 8.98 17.00 2.82
CA GLU A 200 9.36 17.02 4.23
C GLU A 200 8.83 18.23 5.01
N ALA A 201 8.39 19.28 4.30
CA ALA A 201 7.70 20.42 4.92
C ALA A 201 6.29 20.05 5.43
N TYR A 202 5.74 18.93 4.94
CA TYR A 202 4.47 18.38 5.38
C TYR A 202 4.71 17.11 6.20
N ALA A 203 3.90 16.92 7.25
CA ALA A 203 4.06 15.78 8.15
C ALA A 203 3.85 14.45 7.41
N ALA A 204 4.77 13.51 7.62
CA ALA A 204 4.79 12.24 6.91
C ALA A 204 3.46 11.48 7.02
N GLY A 205 2.95 10.97 5.89
CA GLY A 205 1.73 10.18 5.86
C GLY A 205 0.42 10.98 6.03
N ASN A 206 0.47 12.32 5.99
CA ASN A 206 -0.70 13.18 6.04
C ASN A 206 -1.22 13.60 4.66
N CYS A 207 -2.47 14.07 4.64
CA CYS A 207 -3.15 14.56 3.46
C CYS A 207 -2.36 15.62 2.67
N THR A 208 -1.74 16.58 3.35
CA THR A 208 -0.96 17.66 2.72
C THR A 208 0.29 17.14 2.02
N GLN A 209 1.02 16.21 2.66
CA GLN A 209 2.19 15.58 2.05
C GLN A 209 1.81 14.76 0.82
N TYR A 210 0.71 14.01 0.92
CA TYR A 210 0.19 13.23 -0.20
C TYR A 210 -0.14 14.12 -1.40
N VAL A 211 -0.94 15.18 -1.20
CA VAL A 211 -1.35 16.06 -2.31
C VAL A 211 -0.15 16.77 -2.93
N TYR A 212 0.83 17.19 -2.11
CA TYR A 212 2.10 17.72 -2.63
C TYR A 212 2.80 16.71 -3.55
N ASN A 213 3.02 15.49 -3.08
CA ASN A 213 3.70 14.45 -3.86
C ASN A 213 2.90 14.08 -5.12
N ARG A 214 1.56 14.01 -5.02
CA ARG A 214 0.68 13.71 -6.15
C ARG A 214 0.77 14.77 -7.25
N ILE A 215 0.81 16.05 -6.87
CA ILE A 215 0.99 17.18 -7.80
C ILE A 215 2.37 17.12 -8.47
N VAL A 216 3.45 16.93 -7.69
CA VAL A 216 4.81 16.89 -8.22
C VAL A 216 5.02 15.68 -9.14
N GLN A 217 4.43 14.52 -8.81
CA GLN A 217 4.44 13.34 -9.67
C GLN A 217 3.85 13.63 -11.06
N LEU A 218 2.87 14.53 -11.14
CA LEU A 218 2.16 14.92 -12.35
C LEU A 218 2.76 16.19 -12.99
N ASP A 219 4.02 16.46 -12.70
CA ASP A 219 4.81 17.57 -13.24
C ASP A 219 4.26 18.96 -12.87
N GLY A 220 3.43 19.04 -11.81
CA GLY A 220 2.90 20.29 -11.27
C GLY A 220 3.69 20.81 -10.07
N TYR A 221 3.41 22.06 -9.69
CA TYR A 221 4.03 22.72 -8.54
C TYR A 221 2.99 23.27 -7.57
N VAL A 222 3.27 23.08 -6.27
CA VAL A 222 2.59 23.74 -5.15
C VAL A 222 3.63 24.10 -4.09
N GLU A 223 3.40 25.18 -3.34
CA GLU A 223 4.38 25.62 -2.33
C GLU A 223 4.46 24.64 -1.15
N THR A 224 5.54 24.71 -0.39
CA THR A 224 5.76 23.94 0.84
C THR A 224 5.15 24.59 2.09
N THR A 225 4.48 25.73 1.92
CA THR A 225 3.98 26.61 2.98
C THR A 225 2.45 26.76 2.95
N MET A 226 1.74 25.81 2.33
CA MET A 226 0.29 25.94 2.12
C MET A 226 -0.55 25.84 3.41
N GLY A 227 0.03 25.32 4.50
CA GLY A 227 -0.63 25.14 5.79
C GLY A 227 -1.31 23.77 5.93
N ASN A 228 -2.33 23.70 6.80
CA ASN A 228 -3.16 22.50 6.99
C ASN A 228 -4.14 22.32 5.84
N GLY A 229 -4.85 21.18 5.81
CA GLY A 229 -5.76 20.85 4.71
C GLY A 229 -6.80 21.93 4.42
N MET A 230 -7.39 22.53 5.46
CA MET A 230 -8.36 23.64 5.32
C MET A 230 -7.78 24.95 4.81
N ASP A 231 -6.47 25.15 4.92
CA ASP A 231 -5.83 26.43 4.64
C ASP A 231 -5.54 26.61 3.13
N TRP A 232 -5.41 25.51 2.39
CA TRP A 232 -4.90 25.51 1.01
C TRP A 232 -5.69 26.42 0.07
N GLY A 233 -7.02 26.50 0.21
CA GLY A 233 -7.84 27.41 -0.60
C GLY A 233 -7.51 28.89 -0.34
N ALA A 234 -7.37 29.29 0.93
CA ALA A 234 -7.06 30.66 1.31
C ALA A 234 -5.60 31.02 1.02
N THR A 235 -4.66 30.14 1.39
CA THR A 235 -3.22 30.31 1.15
C THR A 235 -2.91 30.31 -0.34
N GLY A 236 -3.50 29.41 -1.13
CA GLY A 236 -3.34 29.39 -2.57
C GLY A 236 -3.78 30.71 -3.22
N LYS A 237 -4.93 31.24 -2.81
CA LYS A 237 -5.39 32.55 -3.30
C LYS A 237 -4.43 33.69 -2.91
N ALA A 238 -3.91 33.68 -1.69
CA ALA A 238 -2.92 34.67 -1.24
C ALA A 238 -1.60 34.58 -2.03
N ASN A 239 -1.18 33.37 -2.42
CA ASN A 239 0.05 33.10 -3.16
C ASN A 239 -0.15 33.13 -4.70
N GLY A 240 -1.30 33.66 -5.15
CA GLY A 240 -1.60 33.91 -6.56
C GLY A 240 -1.92 32.67 -7.40
N TYR A 241 -2.36 31.57 -6.78
CA TYR A 241 -2.90 30.41 -7.48
C TYR A 241 -4.31 30.71 -8.01
N GLU A 242 -4.71 30.03 -9.10
CA GLU A 242 -6.10 30.02 -9.53
C GLU A 242 -6.90 29.17 -8.53
N VAL A 243 -7.77 29.84 -7.75
CA VAL A 243 -8.67 29.20 -6.79
C VAL A 243 -10.12 29.42 -7.19
N THR A 244 -10.87 28.32 -7.37
CA THR A 244 -12.28 28.36 -7.78
C THR A 244 -13.13 27.45 -6.90
N ASN A 245 -14.45 27.54 -7.04
CA ASN A 245 -15.41 26.58 -6.48
C ASN A 245 -15.96 25.62 -7.56
N LYS A 246 -15.36 25.61 -8.75
CA LYS A 246 -15.74 24.72 -9.85
C LYS A 246 -14.79 23.52 -9.86
N PRO A 247 -15.29 22.29 -9.71
CA PRO A 247 -14.43 21.13 -9.72
C PRO A 247 -13.69 20.98 -11.04
N LYS A 248 -12.40 20.60 -10.96
CA LYS A 248 -11.53 20.40 -12.11
C LYS A 248 -10.51 19.30 -11.78
N ALA A 249 -10.41 18.28 -12.63
CA ALA A 249 -9.40 17.23 -12.52
C ALA A 249 -7.99 17.86 -12.54
N GLY A 250 -7.10 17.34 -11.71
CA GLY A 250 -5.73 17.87 -11.57
C GLY A 250 -5.55 18.96 -10.53
N THR A 251 -6.62 19.35 -9.82
CA THR A 251 -6.55 20.37 -8.76
C THR A 251 -6.41 19.75 -7.38
N ALA A 252 -5.81 20.50 -6.45
CA ALA A 252 -5.98 20.20 -5.03
C ALA A 252 -7.35 20.72 -4.58
N VAL A 253 -8.08 19.93 -3.79
CA VAL A 253 -9.38 20.32 -3.23
C VAL A 253 -9.28 20.41 -1.71
N SER A 254 -9.61 21.58 -1.16
CA SER A 254 -9.50 21.91 0.26
C SER A 254 -10.88 21.86 0.93
N PHE A 255 -10.94 21.16 2.07
CA PHE A 255 -12.13 20.94 2.86
C PHE A 255 -12.03 21.73 4.17
N GLN A 256 -13.08 22.47 4.48
CA GLN A 256 -13.24 23.06 5.80
C GLN A 256 -13.52 21.99 6.85
N PRO A 257 -13.26 22.26 8.15
CA PRO A 257 -13.53 21.30 9.21
C PRO A 257 -14.92 20.70 9.16
N THR A 258 -15.03 19.40 9.43
CA THR A 258 -16.27 18.59 9.42
C THR A 258 -16.94 18.38 8.06
N VAL A 259 -16.55 19.12 7.01
CA VAL A 259 -17.12 18.95 5.66
C VAL A 259 -16.68 17.63 5.06
N ALA A 260 -17.64 16.84 4.56
CA ALA A 260 -17.38 15.52 3.99
C ALA A 260 -16.53 14.59 4.91
N GLY A 261 -16.70 14.70 6.23
CA GLY A 261 -15.93 13.92 7.19
C GLY A 261 -14.48 14.37 7.36
N ALA A 262 -14.13 15.58 6.93
CA ALA A 262 -12.85 16.21 7.23
C ALA A 262 -12.64 16.40 8.74
N ASP A 263 -11.38 16.43 9.17
CA ASP A 263 -11.02 16.62 10.58
C ASP A 263 -11.63 17.92 11.13
N GLY A 264 -12.14 17.86 12.36
CA GLY A 264 -12.85 18.98 13.00
C GLY A 264 -11.96 20.16 13.39
N THR A 265 -10.63 20.02 13.32
CA THR A 265 -9.66 21.07 13.66
C THR A 265 -8.86 21.51 12.44
N TYR A 266 -8.34 20.57 11.65
CA TYR A 266 -7.38 20.84 10.58
C TYR A 266 -8.01 20.84 9.17
N GLY A 267 -9.29 20.44 9.08
CA GLY A 267 -9.96 20.14 7.81
C GLY A 267 -9.24 19.05 7.03
N HIS A 268 -9.25 19.14 5.70
CA HIS A 268 -8.65 18.12 4.84
C HIS A 268 -8.23 18.70 3.48
N VAL A 269 -7.30 18.04 2.81
CA VAL A 269 -6.98 18.32 1.40
C VAL A 269 -6.80 17.02 0.63
N ALA A 270 -7.34 16.97 -0.57
CA ALA A 270 -7.24 15.83 -1.47
C ALA A 270 -6.85 16.30 -2.89
N PHE A 271 -6.57 15.36 -3.78
CA PHE A 271 -6.32 15.62 -5.19
C PHE A 271 -7.53 15.17 -6.03
N VAL A 272 -7.98 15.99 -6.98
CA VAL A 272 -9.11 15.67 -7.84
C VAL A 272 -8.62 14.81 -9.01
N GLU A 273 -8.98 13.53 -8.98
CA GLU A 273 -8.58 12.53 -9.97
C GLU A 273 -9.47 12.53 -11.21
N HIS A 274 -10.76 12.83 -11.04
CA HIS A 274 -11.74 12.88 -12.12
C HIS A 274 -12.96 13.73 -11.72
N VAL A 275 -13.64 14.33 -12.71
CA VAL A 275 -14.92 15.03 -12.53
C VAL A 275 -15.97 14.35 -13.41
N TYR A 276 -16.97 13.73 -12.79
CA TYR A 276 -18.03 13.01 -13.50
C TYR A 276 -19.02 13.95 -14.17
N GLU A 277 -19.75 13.45 -15.17
CA GLU A 277 -20.76 14.22 -15.91
C GLU A 277 -21.88 14.79 -15.01
N ASP A 278 -22.21 14.09 -13.93
CA ASP A 278 -23.23 14.54 -12.97
C ASP A 278 -22.75 15.71 -12.08
N GLY A 279 -21.45 15.99 -12.08
CA GLY A 279 -20.77 17.03 -11.31
C GLY A 279 -20.21 16.54 -9.97
N SER A 280 -20.32 15.25 -9.65
CA SER A 280 -19.55 14.64 -8.56
C SER A 280 -18.06 14.54 -8.93
N ILE A 281 -17.20 14.34 -7.94
CA ILE A 281 -15.75 14.21 -8.16
C ILE A 281 -15.20 12.94 -7.54
N LEU A 282 -14.28 12.30 -8.25
CA LEU A 282 -13.36 11.32 -7.68
C LEU A 282 -12.18 12.07 -7.09
N ILE A 283 -11.91 11.85 -5.81
CA ILE A 283 -10.70 12.34 -5.16
C ILE A 283 -9.81 11.18 -4.76
N SER A 284 -8.51 11.42 -4.77
CA SER A 284 -7.51 10.63 -4.06
C SER A 284 -6.98 11.42 -2.87
N GLU A 285 -6.78 10.75 -1.76
CA GLU A 285 -6.41 11.40 -0.51
C GLU A 285 -5.61 10.46 0.39
N MET A 286 -5.02 11.01 1.44
CA MET A 286 -4.31 10.25 2.45
C MET A 286 -4.77 10.61 3.85
N ASN A 287 -4.72 9.65 4.77
CA ASN A 287 -5.08 9.80 6.18
C ASN A 287 -6.59 9.82 6.50
N VAL A 288 -7.45 9.46 5.53
CA VAL A 288 -8.89 9.26 5.76
C VAL A 288 -9.22 7.79 6.05
N ALA A 289 -8.60 6.86 5.32
CA ALA A 289 -8.73 5.42 5.57
C ALA A 289 -7.78 4.89 6.66
N GLY A 290 -6.83 5.71 7.09
CA GLY A 290 -5.77 5.37 8.04
C GLY A 290 -4.47 6.12 7.74
N LEU A 291 -3.60 6.24 8.74
CA LEU A 291 -2.32 6.95 8.60
C LEU A 291 -1.48 6.35 7.47
N GLY A 292 -0.98 7.19 6.57
CA GLY A 292 -0.12 6.76 5.44
C GLY A 292 -0.84 5.98 4.32
N MET A 293 -2.17 5.86 4.36
CA MET A 293 -2.93 5.15 3.32
C MET A 293 -3.44 6.09 2.26
N VAL A 294 -3.17 5.78 1.00
CA VAL A 294 -3.90 6.37 -0.11
C VAL A 294 -5.26 5.70 -0.22
N SER A 295 -6.29 6.52 -0.33
CA SER A 295 -7.65 6.08 -0.61
C SER A 295 -8.31 7.00 -1.62
N PHE A 296 -9.31 6.47 -2.30
CA PHE A 296 -10.15 7.20 -3.23
C PHE A 296 -11.57 7.27 -2.69
N ARG A 297 -12.29 8.35 -2.92
CA ARG A 297 -13.74 8.37 -2.72
C ARG A 297 -14.42 9.33 -3.68
N VAL A 298 -15.72 9.14 -3.85
CA VAL A 298 -16.56 10.04 -4.64
C VAL A 298 -17.25 11.03 -3.71
N ILE A 299 -17.04 12.32 -3.97
CA ILE A 299 -17.75 13.42 -3.32
C ILE A 299 -18.91 13.82 -4.22
N ASP A 300 -20.12 13.85 -3.65
CA ASP A 300 -21.33 14.22 -4.37
C ASP A 300 -21.24 15.66 -4.89
N LYS A 301 -22.03 15.95 -5.93
CA LYS A 301 -22.06 17.25 -6.61
C LYS A 301 -22.33 18.42 -5.66
N ASP A 302 -23.27 18.26 -4.73
CA ASP A 302 -23.70 19.38 -3.87
C ASP A 302 -22.57 19.75 -2.93
N THR A 303 -21.94 18.75 -2.31
CA THR A 303 -20.72 18.95 -1.52
C THR A 303 -19.59 19.51 -2.37
N ALA A 304 -19.31 18.93 -3.55
CA ALA A 304 -18.22 19.35 -4.42
C ALA A 304 -18.30 20.84 -4.80
N ASN A 305 -19.50 21.38 -5.03
CA ASN A 305 -19.70 22.79 -5.37
C ASN A 305 -19.47 23.77 -4.20
N THR A 306 -19.25 23.27 -2.97
CA THR A 306 -18.93 24.10 -1.80
C THR A 306 -17.43 24.21 -1.52
N LEU A 307 -16.61 23.38 -2.16
CA LEU A 307 -15.18 23.24 -1.86
C LEU A 307 -14.32 24.26 -2.61
N ALA A 308 -13.08 24.45 -2.15
CA ALA A 308 -12.10 25.29 -2.83
C ALA A 308 -11.11 24.43 -3.62
N TYR A 309 -11.01 24.68 -4.92
CA TYR A 309 -10.12 23.99 -5.85
C TYR A 309 -8.94 24.89 -6.20
N VAL A 310 -7.73 24.46 -5.89
CA VAL A 310 -6.47 25.17 -6.13
C VAL A 310 -5.78 24.51 -7.32
N THR A 311 -5.61 25.26 -8.41
CA THR A 311 -4.91 24.77 -9.61
C THR A 311 -3.40 24.87 -9.41
N PRO A 312 -2.65 23.76 -9.44
CA PRO A 312 -1.19 23.77 -9.37
C PRO A 312 -0.55 24.59 -10.51
N LYS A 313 0.66 25.11 -10.28
CA LYS A 313 1.43 25.86 -11.28
C LYS A 313 2.29 24.95 -12.15
#